data_AF-K9QKJ1-F1
#
_entry.id   AF-K9QKJ1-F1
#
_cell.length_a   1.000
_cell.length_b   1.000
_cell.length_c   1.000
_cell.angle_alpha   90.00
_cell.angle_beta   90.00
_cell.angle_gamma   90.00
#
_symmetry.space_group_name_H-M   'P 1'
#
loop_
_entity.id
_entity.type
_entity.pdbx_description
1 polymer ?
#
loop_
_entity_poly.entity_id
_entity_poly.type
_entity_poly.pdbx_seq_one_letter_code
_entity_poly.pdbx_strand_id
1 'polypeptide(L)'
;MVSITIKNGYLWQVLGRPAEYNKFVFAPVLGELYDGINIRPYRRQEETPTFPLTDYIDNQLPKIIDRCRHECGKIADAVWVRARVPAIFGFTPLSLPFADYKYALLEQTFVACQQSSVNDDWVAYPFVCEDYDLRVGLRFIPDTLLTEVYQSIAKAFWELLLLEPEHVHPFCDGYVHYNELGDEEWLLVEFKNSRCIIEFADYIDF
;
A
#
# COMPACT_ATOMS: atom_id res chain seq x y z
N MET A 1 -30.66 -6.38 -9.72
CA MET A 1 -29.47 -7.22 -9.45
C MET A 1 -28.28 -6.40 -9.89
N VAL A 2 -27.36 -6.06 -8.99
CA VAL A 2 -26.14 -5.30 -9.34
C VAL A 2 -25.08 -6.30 -9.79
N SER A 3 -24.53 -6.11 -10.98
CA SER A 3 -23.40 -6.91 -11.48
C SER A 3 -22.09 -6.17 -11.18
N ILE A 4 -21.07 -6.92 -10.78
CA ILE A 4 -19.72 -6.38 -10.57
C ILE A 4 -18.75 -7.20 -11.42
N THR A 5 -18.03 -6.55 -12.32
CA THR A 5 -16.94 -7.16 -13.08
C THR A 5 -15.61 -6.90 -12.38
N ILE A 6 -14.91 -7.94 -11.97
CA ILE A 6 -13.57 -7.84 -11.38
C ILE A 6 -12.54 -7.97 -12.49
N LYS A 7 -11.63 -6.99 -12.60
CA LYS A 7 -10.53 -7.01 -13.57
C LYS A 7 -9.29 -7.59 -12.91
N ASN A 8 -8.72 -8.64 -13.50
CA ASN A 8 -7.38 -9.12 -13.17
C ASN A 8 -7.15 -9.45 -11.67
N GLY A 9 -8.10 -10.12 -11.01
CA GLY A 9 -7.94 -10.58 -9.63
C GLY A 9 -9.13 -11.34 -9.05
N TYR A 10 -8.96 -11.79 -7.82
CA TYR A 10 -10.00 -12.44 -7.00
C TYR A 10 -10.17 -11.71 -5.67
N LEU A 11 -11.41 -11.65 -5.20
CA LEU A 11 -11.78 -11.00 -3.94
C LEU A 11 -12.51 -12.01 -3.06
N TRP A 12 -12.00 -12.25 -1.86
CA TRP A 12 -12.60 -13.18 -0.89
C TRP A 12 -13.41 -12.45 0.17
N GLN A 13 -12.86 -11.38 0.73
CA GLN A 13 -13.46 -10.70 1.88
C GLN A 13 -13.09 -9.22 1.90
N VAL A 14 -14.00 -8.36 2.36
CA VAL A 14 -13.69 -6.96 2.71
C VAL A 14 -13.20 -6.91 4.17
N LEU A 15 -12.03 -6.31 4.40
CA LEU A 15 -11.36 -6.32 5.72
C LEU A 15 -11.68 -5.10 6.59
N GLY A 16 -12.20 -4.03 6.00
CA GLY A 16 -12.42 -2.75 6.66
C GLY A 16 -13.59 -1.98 6.08
N ARG A 17 -13.64 -0.68 6.36
CA ARG A 17 -14.65 0.24 5.86
C ARG A 17 -14.21 0.78 4.51
N PRO A 18 -15.10 0.80 3.50
CA PRO A 18 -14.79 1.46 2.24
C PRO A 18 -14.73 2.98 2.40
N ALA A 19 -13.95 3.64 1.56
CA ALA A 19 -13.86 5.09 1.47
C ALA A 19 -14.06 5.54 0.01
N GLU A 20 -14.81 6.61 -0.20
CA GLU A 20 -15.09 7.15 -1.52
C GLU A 20 -14.23 8.39 -1.79
N TYR A 21 -13.60 8.43 -2.96
CA TYR A 21 -12.86 9.60 -3.42
C TYR A 21 -12.72 9.61 -4.95
N ASN A 22 -12.88 10.78 -5.57
CA ASN A 22 -12.75 10.99 -7.03
C ASN A 22 -13.44 9.91 -7.90
N LYS A 23 -14.71 9.59 -7.61
CA LYS A 23 -15.55 8.59 -8.32
C LYS A 23 -15.17 7.13 -8.12
N PHE A 24 -14.23 6.85 -7.23
CA PHE A 24 -13.85 5.49 -6.83
C PHE A 24 -14.30 5.21 -5.40
N VAL A 25 -14.81 4.01 -5.18
CA VAL A 25 -14.98 3.42 -3.85
C VAL A 25 -13.80 2.49 -3.61
N PHE A 26 -12.94 2.84 -2.66
CA PHE A 26 -11.79 2.05 -2.26
C PHE A 26 -12.16 1.17 -1.08
N ALA A 27 -11.84 -0.12 -1.15
CA ALA A 27 -12.02 -1.04 -0.03
C ALA A 27 -10.78 -1.93 0.18
N PRO A 28 -10.31 -2.10 1.42
CA PRO A 28 -9.30 -3.12 1.73
C PRO A 28 -9.93 -4.50 1.67
N VAL A 29 -9.22 -5.45 1.05
CA VAL A 29 -9.75 -6.78 0.77
C VAL A 29 -8.73 -7.86 1.03
N LEU A 30 -9.21 -9.02 1.46
CA LEU A 30 -8.49 -10.27 1.27
C LEU A 30 -8.72 -10.67 -0.19
N GLY A 31 -7.66 -10.66 -0.99
CA GLY A 31 -7.72 -10.91 -2.42
C GLY A 31 -6.33 -11.01 -3.03
N GLU A 32 -6.28 -11.47 -4.28
CA GLU A 32 -5.04 -11.62 -5.03
C GLU A 32 -5.17 -11.05 -6.45
N LEU A 33 -4.05 -10.57 -6.97
CA LEU A 33 -3.89 -10.17 -8.36
C LEU A 33 -3.72 -11.40 -9.24
N TYR A 34 -4.51 -11.52 -10.30
CA TYR A 34 -4.53 -12.70 -11.16
C TYR A 34 -4.90 -12.36 -12.60
N ASP A 35 -4.08 -12.78 -13.57
CA ASP A 35 -4.26 -12.47 -14.99
C ASP A 35 -4.81 -13.63 -15.84
N GLY A 36 -5.23 -14.74 -15.20
CA GLY A 36 -5.65 -15.95 -15.90
C GLY A 36 -4.54 -16.99 -16.06
N ILE A 37 -3.27 -16.61 -15.89
CA ILE A 37 -2.11 -17.46 -16.18
C ILE A 37 -1.27 -17.65 -14.92
N ASN A 38 -1.01 -16.58 -14.16
CA ASN A 38 -0.14 -16.63 -12.99
C ASN A 38 -0.74 -15.88 -11.81
N ILE A 39 -0.53 -16.44 -10.62
CA ILE A 39 -0.53 -15.65 -9.38
C ILE A 39 0.87 -15.04 -9.29
N ARG A 40 0.99 -13.72 -9.25
CA ARG A 40 2.30 -13.08 -9.17
C ARG A 40 2.89 -13.30 -7.77
N PRO A 41 4.10 -13.89 -7.66
CA PRO A 41 4.75 -14.08 -6.37
C PRO A 41 5.15 -12.73 -5.75
N TYR A 42 5.28 -12.75 -4.42
CA TYR A 42 5.69 -11.64 -3.57
C TYR A 42 7.00 -10.96 -4.02
N ARG A 43 8.01 -11.75 -4.39
CA ARG A 43 9.29 -11.21 -4.86
C ARG A 43 9.15 -10.57 -6.24
N ARG A 44 9.24 -9.25 -6.27
CA ARG A 44 9.47 -8.51 -7.51
C ARG A 44 10.84 -8.84 -8.09
N GLN A 45 10.90 -8.93 -9.42
CA GLN A 45 12.15 -8.83 -10.17
C GLN A 45 12.60 -7.37 -10.33
N GLU A 46 11.72 -6.41 -10.07
CA GLU A 46 11.92 -4.97 -10.30
C GLU A 46 11.96 -4.20 -8.96
N GLU A 47 13.02 -3.42 -8.76
CA GLU A 47 13.31 -2.70 -7.50
C GLU A 47 12.48 -1.42 -7.26
N THR A 48 11.63 -1.01 -8.22
CA THR A 48 10.92 0.28 -8.17
C THR A 48 9.40 0.11 -8.17
N PRO A 49 8.65 0.73 -7.23
CA PRO A 49 7.19 0.80 -7.28
C PRO A 49 6.68 1.47 -8.56
N THR A 50 5.67 0.87 -9.20
CA THR A 50 5.10 1.33 -10.48
C THR A 50 4.31 2.64 -10.33
N PHE A 51 3.66 2.83 -9.18
CA PHE A 51 2.94 4.06 -8.84
C PHE A 51 3.32 4.50 -7.42
N PRO A 52 4.53 5.04 -7.22
CA PRO A 52 5.01 5.44 -5.90
C PRO A 52 4.25 6.68 -5.41
N LEU A 53 4.07 6.80 -4.09
CA LEU A 53 3.42 7.97 -3.50
C LEU A 53 4.13 9.28 -3.89
N THR A 54 5.46 9.24 -4.03
CA THR A 54 6.29 10.41 -4.37
C THR A 54 5.91 11.09 -5.69
N ASP A 55 5.32 10.37 -6.63
CA ASP A 55 4.88 10.94 -7.92
C ASP A 55 3.64 11.83 -7.79
N TYR A 56 2.95 11.79 -6.64
CA TYR A 56 1.69 12.47 -6.40
C TYR A 56 1.79 13.60 -5.37
N ILE A 57 3.00 13.91 -4.93
CA ILE A 57 3.27 14.97 -3.97
C ILE A 57 4.03 16.07 -4.71
N ASP A 58 3.31 17.13 -5.09
CA ASP A 58 3.81 18.27 -5.89
C ASP A 58 4.84 19.14 -5.14
N ASN A 59 5.97 18.55 -4.72
CA ASN A 59 7.05 19.19 -3.97
C ASN A 59 6.69 19.75 -2.58
N GLN A 60 5.45 19.56 -2.11
CA GLN A 60 5.00 19.92 -0.75
C GLN A 60 4.67 18.67 0.04
N LEU A 61 5.71 17.99 0.51
CA LEU A 61 5.58 16.83 1.38
C LEU A 61 4.94 17.26 2.72
N PRO A 62 3.81 16.64 3.13
CA PRO A 62 3.28 16.87 4.47
C PRO A 62 4.36 16.63 5.52
N LYS A 63 4.45 17.53 6.51
CA LYS A 63 5.53 17.51 7.52
C LYS A 63 5.65 16.17 8.24
N ILE A 64 4.53 15.49 8.46
CA ILE A 64 4.50 14.16 9.08
C ILE A 64 5.18 13.08 8.23
N ILE A 65 5.04 13.16 6.89
CA ILE A 65 5.72 12.24 5.96
C ILE A 65 7.20 12.62 5.85
N ASP A 66 7.51 13.91 5.82
CA ASP A 66 8.89 14.42 5.78
C ASP A 66 9.73 14.01 7.01
N ARG A 67 9.07 13.75 8.14
CA ARG A 67 9.69 13.23 9.36
C ARG A 67 9.96 11.73 9.30
N CYS A 68 9.34 11.01 8.38
CA CYS A 68 9.63 9.59 8.16
C CYS A 68 10.86 9.46 7.27
N ARG A 69 12.04 9.36 7.89
CA ARG A 69 13.30 9.21 7.17
C ARG A 69 14.13 8.07 7.74
N HIS A 70 14.71 7.28 6.85
CA HIS A 70 15.72 6.29 7.20
C HIS A 70 17.07 6.98 7.53
N GLU A 71 18.00 6.27 8.17
CA GLU A 71 19.29 6.83 8.62
C GLU A 71 20.12 7.48 7.49
N CYS A 72 19.97 6.99 6.26
CA CYS A 72 20.62 7.55 5.07
C CYS A 72 19.92 8.81 4.50
N GLY A 73 18.94 9.37 5.22
CA GLY A 73 18.18 10.56 4.85
C GLY A 73 17.10 10.32 3.79
N LYS A 74 16.95 9.09 3.28
CA LYS A 74 15.88 8.70 2.34
C LYS A 74 14.52 8.75 3.03
N ILE A 75 13.49 9.13 2.29
CA ILE A 75 12.10 9.13 2.77
C ILE A 75 11.64 7.67 2.96
N ALA A 76 11.04 7.41 4.11
CA ALA A 76 10.46 6.12 4.49
C ALA A 76 8.92 6.26 4.58
N ASP A 77 8.29 6.59 3.45
CA ASP A 77 6.87 6.93 3.38
C ASP A 77 5.95 5.72 3.66
N ALA A 78 6.44 4.49 3.50
CA ALA A 78 5.74 3.27 3.90
C ALA A 78 5.36 3.30 5.39
N VAL A 79 6.19 3.85 6.26
CA VAL A 79 5.90 3.99 7.70
C VAL A 79 4.67 4.86 7.91
N TRP A 80 4.59 5.99 7.19
CA TRP A 80 3.41 6.84 7.28
C TRP A 80 2.17 6.16 6.69
N VAL A 81 2.27 5.50 5.53
CA VAL A 81 1.11 4.80 4.93
C VAL A 81 0.60 3.69 5.86
N ARG A 82 1.50 2.91 6.47
CA ARG A 82 1.16 1.86 7.44
C ARG A 82 0.39 2.41 8.65
N ALA A 83 0.70 3.62 9.09
CA ALA A 83 -0.04 4.34 10.14
C ALA A 83 -1.34 4.97 9.62
N ARG A 84 -1.38 5.40 8.34
CA ARG A 84 -2.52 6.12 7.73
C ARG A 84 -3.65 5.19 7.31
N VAL A 85 -3.34 4.01 6.77
CA VAL A 85 -4.34 3.05 6.28
C VAL A 85 -5.41 2.71 7.33
N PRO A 86 -5.06 2.40 8.60
CA PRO A 86 -6.07 2.16 9.63
C PRO A 86 -6.96 3.37 9.93
N ALA A 87 -6.43 4.59 9.81
CA ALA A 87 -7.20 5.81 10.06
C ALA A 87 -8.30 6.03 9.01
N ILE A 88 -8.03 5.70 7.74
CA ILE A 88 -9.01 5.81 6.66
C ILE A 88 -10.00 4.65 6.67
N PHE A 89 -9.48 3.42 6.72
CA PHE A 89 -10.26 2.23 6.40
C PHE A 89 -10.68 1.44 7.65
N GLY A 90 -10.28 1.85 8.85
CA GLY A 90 -10.73 1.23 10.10
C GLY A 90 -10.35 -0.24 10.27
N PHE A 91 -9.25 -0.67 9.65
CA PHE A 91 -8.65 -1.99 9.84
C PHE A 91 -7.13 -1.84 9.96
N THR A 92 -6.49 -2.75 10.68
CA THR A 92 -5.03 -2.82 10.69
C THR A 92 -4.60 -3.79 9.59
N PRO A 93 -3.78 -3.35 8.61
CA PRO A 93 -3.12 -4.27 7.68
C PRO A 93 -2.53 -5.42 8.48
N LEU A 94 -3.04 -6.62 8.22
CA LEU A 94 -2.56 -7.80 8.91
C LEU A 94 -1.18 -8.12 8.35
N SER A 95 -0.22 -8.34 9.24
CA SER A 95 0.94 -9.19 8.94
C SER A 95 0.38 -10.60 8.73
N LEU A 96 -0.22 -10.87 7.57
CA LEU A 96 -0.79 -12.17 7.25
C LEU A 96 0.31 -13.23 7.38
N PRO A 97 -0.03 -14.48 7.72
CA PRO A 97 0.93 -15.51 8.13
C PRO A 97 1.72 -16.12 6.95
N PHE A 98 2.13 -15.30 5.97
CA PHE A 98 2.93 -15.72 4.82
C PHE A 98 4.42 -15.51 5.11
N ALA A 99 5.25 -16.50 4.79
CA ALA A 99 6.65 -16.60 5.24
C ALA A 99 7.56 -15.39 4.92
N ASP A 100 7.15 -14.48 4.05
CA ASP A 100 7.93 -13.32 3.61
C ASP A 100 7.50 -11.98 4.25
N TYR A 101 6.57 -11.97 5.23
CA TYR A 101 6.10 -10.74 5.90
C TYR A 101 7.22 -9.93 6.54
N LYS A 102 8.35 -10.59 6.89
CA LYS A 102 9.49 -9.90 7.47
C LYS A 102 10.06 -8.82 6.55
N TYR A 103 9.84 -8.88 5.23
CA TYR A 103 10.40 -7.92 4.27
C TYR A 103 9.45 -6.81 3.81
N ALA A 104 8.22 -6.75 4.32
CA ALA A 104 7.28 -5.68 3.98
C ALA A 104 6.60 -5.16 5.23
N LEU A 105 6.68 -3.85 5.43
CA LEU A 105 5.92 -3.16 6.45
C LEU A 105 4.43 -3.06 6.06
N LEU A 106 4.16 -3.05 4.76
CA LEU A 106 2.84 -2.98 4.16
C LEU A 106 2.82 -3.87 2.92
N GLU A 107 1.90 -4.82 2.90
CA GLU A 107 1.47 -5.47 1.67
C GLU A 107 -0.02 -5.79 1.81
N GLN A 108 -0.85 -4.98 1.15
CA GLN A 108 -2.29 -5.09 1.32
C GLN A 108 -3.00 -4.93 -0.01
N THR A 109 -3.84 -5.91 -0.32
CA THR A 109 -4.75 -5.82 -1.46
C THR A 109 -5.88 -4.86 -1.15
N PHE A 110 -6.11 -3.94 -2.08
CA PHE A 110 -7.26 -3.05 -2.14
C PHE A 110 -8.01 -3.31 -3.45
N VAL A 111 -9.25 -2.84 -3.50
CA VAL A 111 -10.02 -2.75 -4.73
C VAL A 111 -10.52 -1.32 -4.88
N ALA A 112 -10.38 -0.77 -6.09
CA ALA A 112 -11.07 0.44 -6.50
C ALA A 112 -12.28 0.04 -7.34
N CYS A 113 -13.47 0.40 -6.87
CA CYS A 113 -14.73 0.15 -7.56
C CYS A 113 -15.21 1.45 -8.21
N GLN A 114 -15.55 1.38 -9.50
CA GLN A 114 -16.10 2.49 -10.26
C GLN A 114 -17.42 2.05 -10.90
N GLN A 115 -18.44 2.89 -10.80
CA GLN A 115 -19.69 2.66 -11.53
C GLN A 115 -19.51 3.05 -12.99
N SER A 116 -19.88 2.15 -13.89
CA SER A 116 -19.92 2.39 -15.33
C SER A 116 -21.00 3.42 -15.64
N SER A 117 -20.64 4.42 -16.44
CA SER A 117 -21.56 5.46 -16.91
C SER A 117 -22.52 4.97 -18.01
N VAL A 118 -22.31 3.76 -18.54
CA VAL A 118 -23.02 3.26 -19.72
C VAL A 118 -24.17 2.31 -19.36
N ASN A 119 -24.00 1.49 -18.32
CA ASN A 119 -24.91 0.38 -18.01
C ASN A 119 -25.19 0.19 -16.51
N ASP A 120 -24.82 1.15 -15.66
CA ASP A 120 -24.93 1.09 -14.19
C ASP A 120 -24.20 -0.11 -13.52
N ASP A 121 -23.48 -0.93 -14.29
CA ASP A 121 -22.65 -2.02 -13.78
C ASP A 121 -21.42 -1.46 -13.06
N TRP A 122 -20.90 -2.19 -12.09
CA TRP A 122 -19.68 -1.81 -11.40
C TRP A 122 -18.48 -2.54 -11.96
N VAL A 123 -17.36 -1.84 -12.05
CA VAL A 123 -16.07 -2.44 -12.37
C VAL A 123 -15.16 -2.30 -11.16
N ALA A 124 -14.57 -3.42 -10.76
CA ALA A 124 -13.64 -3.55 -9.65
C ALA A 124 -12.22 -3.75 -10.19
N TYR A 125 -11.29 -2.91 -9.75
CA TYR A 125 -9.89 -2.92 -10.12
C TYR A 125 -9.05 -3.21 -8.86
N PRO A 126 -8.67 -4.48 -8.62
CA PRO A 126 -7.78 -4.85 -7.54
C PRO A 126 -6.37 -4.30 -7.77
N PHE A 127 -5.71 -3.90 -6.69
CA PHE A 127 -4.32 -3.49 -6.65
C PHE A 127 -3.71 -3.80 -5.28
N VAL A 128 -2.39 -3.92 -5.21
CA VAL A 128 -1.67 -4.10 -3.95
C VAL A 128 -0.99 -2.80 -3.60
N CYS A 129 -1.23 -2.31 -2.39
CA CYS A 129 -0.43 -1.27 -1.76
C CYS A 129 0.69 -1.96 -1.01
N GLU A 130 1.92 -1.77 -1.48
CA GLU A 130 3.10 -2.46 -0.96
C GLU A 130 4.29 -1.52 -0.78
N ASP A 131 5.26 -1.94 0.01
CA ASP A 131 6.54 -1.26 0.16
C ASP A 131 7.74 -2.05 -0.33
N TYR A 132 8.80 -1.32 -0.69
CA TYR A 132 10.13 -1.85 -0.98
C TYR A 132 11.18 -0.87 -0.47
N ASP A 133 12.07 -1.31 0.43
CA ASP A 133 13.05 -0.44 1.08
C ASP A 133 12.36 0.77 1.76
N LEU A 134 11.27 0.49 2.47
CA LEU A 134 10.39 1.48 3.14
C LEU A 134 9.81 2.56 2.22
N ARG A 135 9.82 2.35 0.90
CA ARG A 135 9.16 3.19 -0.10
C ARG A 135 7.90 2.54 -0.62
N VAL A 136 6.79 3.24 -0.49
CA VAL A 136 5.47 2.71 -0.83
C VAL A 136 5.12 2.93 -2.30
N GLY A 137 4.37 2.00 -2.87
CA GLY A 137 3.69 2.22 -4.14
C GLY A 137 2.51 1.27 -4.36
N LEU A 138 1.84 1.47 -5.49
CA LEU A 138 0.75 0.58 -5.91
C LEU A 138 1.22 -0.34 -7.04
N ARG A 139 0.75 -1.58 -6.98
CA ARG A 139 0.94 -2.60 -8.01
C ARG A 139 -0.40 -3.09 -8.54
N PHE A 140 -0.48 -3.16 -9.87
CA PHE A 140 -1.60 -3.74 -10.60
C PHE A 140 -1.09 -4.93 -11.42
N ILE A 141 -1.99 -5.78 -11.92
CA ILE A 141 -1.65 -6.66 -13.05
C ILE A 141 -1.39 -5.77 -14.27
N PRO A 142 -0.21 -5.88 -14.92
CA PRO A 142 0.08 -5.11 -16.12
C PRO A 142 -0.93 -5.40 -17.22
N ASP A 143 -1.65 -4.36 -17.63
CA ASP A 143 -2.62 -4.40 -18.71
C ASP A 143 -2.58 -3.04 -19.41
N THR A 144 -2.07 -3.02 -20.64
CA THR A 144 -1.86 -1.77 -21.39
C THR A 144 -3.17 -1.05 -21.68
N LEU A 145 -4.29 -1.78 -21.80
CA LEU A 145 -5.62 -1.22 -22.03
C LEU A 145 -6.18 -0.49 -20.80
N LEU A 146 -5.62 -0.73 -19.62
CA LEU A 146 -6.08 -0.17 -18.35
C LEU A 146 -5.13 0.90 -17.77
N THR A 147 -4.06 1.25 -18.48
CA THR A 147 -3.01 2.17 -18.00
C THR A 147 -3.56 3.50 -17.47
N GLU A 148 -4.43 4.17 -18.24
CA GLU A 148 -5.04 5.46 -17.84
C GLU A 148 -5.95 5.31 -16.61
N VAL A 149 -6.65 4.17 -16.51
CA VAL A 149 -7.52 3.86 -15.37
C VAL A 149 -6.68 3.62 -14.12
N TYR A 150 -5.59 2.86 -14.23
CA TYR A 150 -4.67 2.61 -13.12
C TYR A 150 -4.00 3.90 -12.63
N GLN A 151 -3.58 4.79 -13.53
CA GLN A 151 -3.07 6.11 -13.17
C GLN A 151 -4.11 6.95 -12.42
N SER A 152 -5.37 6.91 -12.86
CA SER A 152 -6.47 7.62 -12.22
C SER A 152 -6.79 7.07 -10.83
N ILE A 153 -6.80 5.74 -10.69
CA ILE A 153 -6.97 5.04 -9.41
C ILE A 153 -5.83 5.39 -8.45
N ALA A 154 -4.58 5.30 -8.92
CA ALA A 154 -3.42 5.57 -8.10
C ALA A 154 -3.41 7.02 -7.58
N LYS A 155 -3.70 7.98 -8.47
CA LYS A 155 -3.87 9.38 -8.09
C LYS A 155 -4.93 9.56 -7.01
N ALA A 156 -6.13 9.03 -7.25
CA ALA A 156 -7.25 9.14 -6.32
C ALA A 156 -6.97 8.46 -4.97
N PHE A 157 -6.32 7.30 -4.97
CA PHE A 157 -5.95 6.60 -3.75
C PHE A 157 -4.95 7.40 -2.92
N TRP A 158 -3.88 7.91 -3.54
CA TRP A 158 -2.89 8.70 -2.82
C TRP A 158 -3.44 10.02 -2.32
N GLU A 159 -4.21 10.74 -3.14
CA GLU A 159 -4.90 11.96 -2.70
C GLU A 159 -5.83 11.70 -1.51
N LEU A 160 -6.58 10.58 -1.51
CA LEU A 160 -7.41 10.17 -0.37
C LEU A 160 -6.58 9.99 0.91
N LEU A 161 -5.44 9.30 0.83
CA LEU A 161 -4.56 9.11 1.99
C LEU A 161 -3.95 10.44 2.46
N LEU A 162 -3.68 11.36 1.54
CA LEU A 162 -3.12 12.69 1.81
C LEU A 162 -4.13 13.69 2.40
N LEU A 163 -5.44 13.41 2.35
CA LEU A 163 -6.41 14.14 3.15
C LEU A 163 -6.04 13.98 4.63
N GLU A 164 -6.09 15.05 5.42
CA GLU A 164 -5.81 15.02 6.87
C GLU A 164 -4.57 14.17 7.24
N PRO A 165 -3.37 14.50 6.72
CA PRO A 165 -2.21 13.61 6.77
C PRO A 165 -1.71 13.31 8.19
N GLU A 166 -2.10 14.14 9.16
CA GLU A 166 -1.81 14.00 10.59
C GLU A 166 -2.73 12.99 11.30
N HIS A 167 -3.84 12.57 10.67
CA HIS A 167 -4.75 11.58 11.25
C HIS A 167 -4.22 10.16 11.00
N VAL A 168 -3.51 9.63 11.98
CA VAL A 168 -2.79 8.35 11.86
C VAL A 168 -2.98 7.48 13.10
N HIS A 169 -2.81 6.17 12.95
CA HIS A 169 -2.81 5.21 14.06
C HIS A 169 -1.38 4.81 14.44
N PRO A 170 -1.06 4.71 15.75
CA PRO A 170 0.24 4.24 16.17
C PRO A 170 0.43 2.74 15.87
N PHE A 171 1.66 2.35 15.59
CA PHE A 171 2.05 0.94 15.44
C PHE A 171 3.53 0.74 15.80
N CYS A 172 3.91 -0.52 16.03
CA CYS A 172 5.28 -0.96 16.21
C CYS A 172 5.41 -2.34 15.55
N ASP A 173 6.33 -2.48 14.60
CA ASP A 173 6.54 -3.70 13.83
C ASP A 173 8.05 -3.94 13.60
N GLY A 174 8.42 -5.19 13.35
CA GLY A 174 9.75 -5.57 12.87
C GLY A 174 9.77 -5.64 11.35
N TYR A 175 10.86 -5.18 10.74
CA TYR A 175 11.08 -5.17 9.29
C TYR A 175 12.50 -5.65 8.98
N VAL A 176 12.68 -6.45 7.95
CA VAL A 176 13.95 -6.99 7.47
C VAL A 176 14.24 -6.39 6.12
N HIS A 177 15.44 -5.84 5.96
CA HIS A 177 15.97 -5.52 4.64
C HIS A 177 17.31 -6.19 4.42
N TYR A 178 17.76 -6.15 3.17
CA TYR A 178 19.13 -6.51 2.83
C TYR A 178 19.98 -5.25 2.83
N ASN A 179 21.17 -5.33 3.43
CA ASN A 179 22.15 -4.25 3.35
C ASN A 179 22.91 -4.29 2.01
N GLU A 180 23.85 -3.37 1.82
CA GLU A 180 24.65 -3.27 0.59
C GLU A 180 25.51 -4.52 0.30
N LEU A 181 25.73 -5.36 1.30
CA LEU A 181 26.48 -6.62 1.20
C LEU A 181 25.56 -7.83 0.94
N GLY A 182 24.24 -7.64 0.96
CA GLY A 182 23.24 -8.70 0.80
C GLY A 182 22.96 -9.48 2.09
N ASP A 183 23.41 -8.98 3.25
CA ASP A 183 23.10 -9.58 4.55
C ASP A 183 21.76 -9.05 5.08
N GLU A 184 21.01 -9.89 5.79
CA GLU A 184 19.74 -9.51 6.42
C GLU A 184 19.99 -8.64 7.67
N GLU A 185 19.34 -7.48 7.74
CA GLU A 185 19.33 -6.57 8.88
C GLU A 185 17.89 -6.37 9.36
N TRP A 186 17.70 -6.44 10.68
CA TRP A 186 16.42 -6.17 11.33
C TRP A 186 16.33 -4.70 11.72
N LEU A 187 15.21 -4.09 11.37
CA LEU A 187 14.80 -2.77 11.78
C LEU A 187 13.57 -2.90 12.69
N LEU A 188 13.61 -2.19 13.81
CA LEU A 188 12.43 -1.83 14.57
C LEU A 188 11.81 -0.59 13.94
N VAL A 189 10.54 -0.68 13.55
CA VAL A 189 9.80 0.42 12.93
C VAL A 189 8.61 0.78 13.81
N GLU A 190 8.62 1.98 14.38
CA GLU A 190 7.54 2.50 15.22
C GLU A 190 7.01 3.82 14.65
N PHE A 191 5.69 3.96 14.67
CA PHE A 191 5.03 5.24 14.51
C PHE A 191 4.23 5.58 15.76
N LYS A 192 4.61 6.63 16.48
CA LYS A 192 3.93 7.04 17.73
C LYS A 192 4.10 8.52 18.00
N ASN A 193 3.06 9.17 18.52
CA ASN A 193 3.07 10.61 18.85
C ASN A 193 3.55 11.49 17.67
N SER A 194 3.12 11.17 16.45
CA SER A 194 3.54 11.84 15.20
C SER A 194 5.06 11.83 14.97
N ARG A 195 5.75 10.81 15.49
CA ARG A 195 7.16 10.53 15.26
C ARG A 195 7.29 9.17 14.57
N CYS A 196 8.18 9.14 13.59
CA CYS A 196 8.65 7.94 12.94
C CYS A 196 10.00 7.58 13.56
N ILE A 197 10.13 6.33 13.97
CA ILE A 197 11.34 5.76 14.56
C ILE A 197 11.68 4.54 13.72
N ILE A 198 12.89 4.52 13.19
CA ILE A 198 13.45 3.40 12.43
C ILE A 198 14.85 3.19 12.99
N GLU A 199 15.06 2.06 13.66
CA GLU A 199 16.31 1.77 14.38
C GLU A 199 16.74 0.33 14.07
N PHE A 200 18.06 0.11 13.98
CA PHE A 200 18.59 -1.25 13.91
C PHE A 200 18.28 -2.03 15.18
N ALA A 201 17.85 -3.27 15.02
CA ALA A 201 17.58 -4.20 16.11
C ALA A 201 18.55 -5.37 16.03
N ASP A 202 19.41 -5.53 17.03
CA ASP A 202 20.26 -6.72 17.19
C ASP A 202 19.42 -7.98 17.47
N TYR A 203 18.17 -7.80 17.93
CA TYR A 203 17.21 -8.85 18.23
C TYR A 203 15.77 -8.30 18.26
N ILE A 204 14.81 -9.05 17.69
CA ILE A 204 13.37 -8.77 17.83
C ILE A 204 12.72 -9.96 18.56
N ASP A 205 12.24 -9.72 19.78
CA ASP A 205 11.39 -10.66 20.53
C ASP A 205 9.96 -10.57 19.97
N PHE A 206 9.47 -11.66 19.37
CA PHE A 206 8.09 -11.80 18.86
C PHE A 206 7.17 -12.43 19.91
#